data_AF-A0A9E8N6M6-F1
#
_entry.id   AF-A0A9E8N6M6-F1
#
_cell.length_a   1.000
_cell.length_b   1.000
_cell.length_c   1.000
_cell.angle_alpha   90.00
_cell.angle_beta   90.00
_cell.angle_gamma   90.00
#
_symmetry.space_group_name_H-M   'P 1'
#
loop_
_entity.id
_entity.type
_entity.pdbx_description
1 polymer ?
#
loop_
_entity_poly.entity_id
_entity_poly.type
_entity_poly.pdbx_seq_one_letter_code
_entity_poly.pdbx_strand_id
1 'polypeptide(L)' 'MSSTQTIPSRLSNLQIELLKLYPYSVSEKELADIRKMLADYFAEKIDNQMSQLWDKNDWNDQTIETWKSEHLRSKVSK' A
#
# COMPACT_ATOMS: atom_id res chain seq x y z
N MET A 1 -19.25 -17.60 9.67
CA MET A 1 -19.14 -16.38 10.49
C MET A 1 -19.02 -15.21 9.55
N SER A 2 -20.07 -14.39 9.44
CA SER A 2 -20.10 -13.25 8.53
C SER A 2 -19.44 -12.06 9.21
N SER A 3 -18.33 -11.57 8.67
CA SER A 3 -17.65 -10.36 9.14
C SER A 3 -18.51 -9.16 8.78
N THR A 4 -19.27 -8.63 9.75
CA THR A 4 -19.99 -7.36 9.59
C THR A 4 -18.95 -6.25 9.52
N GLN A 5 -18.64 -5.77 8.32
CA GLN A 5 -17.78 -4.61 8.13
C GLN A 5 -18.50 -3.38 8.69
N THR A 6 -17.99 -2.83 9.79
CA THR A 6 -18.47 -1.57 10.38
C THR A 6 -18.23 -0.44 9.38
N ILE A 7 -19.29 0.06 8.78
CA ILE A 7 -19.20 1.24 7.90
C ILE A 7 -18.85 2.43 8.80
N PRO A 8 -17.70 3.11 8.58
CA PRO A 8 -17.34 4.27 9.37
C PRO A 8 -18.43 5.34 9.21
N SER A 9 -18.90 5.88 10.34
CA SER A 9 -20.00 6.87 10.39
C SER A 9 -19.63 8.24 9.80
N ARG A 10 -18.35 8.45 9.46
CA ARG A 10 -17.83 9.66 8.82
C ARG A 10 -16.82 9.27 7.74
N LEU A 11 -16.86 10.01 6.63
CA LEU A 11 -15.90 9.88 5.54
C LEU A 11 -14.50 10.30 5.99
N SER A 12 -13.48 9.60 5.48
CA SER A 12 -12.09 10.00 5.65
C SER A 12 -11.79 11.29 4.89
N ASN A 13 -10.71 11.97 5.26
CA ASN A 13 -10.23 13.16 4.56
C ASN A 13 -10.00 12.90 3.05
N LEU A 14 -9.43 11.75 2.68
CA LEU A 14 -9.22 11.35 1.28
C LEU A 14 -10.56 11.17 0.55
N GLN A 15 -11.53 10.51 1.18
CA GLN A 15 -12.87 10.32 0.60
C GLN A 15 -13.56 11.68 0.36
N ILE A 16 -13.47 12.61 1.31
CA ILE A 16 -14.02 13.97 1.18
C ILE A 16 -13.33 14.70 0.01
N GLU A 17 -12.02 14.59 -0.13
CA GLU A 17 -11.29 15.26 -1.21
C GLU A 17 -11.67 14.73 -2.59
N LEU A 18 -11.82 13.41 -2.73
CA LEU A 18 -12.29 12.80 -3.98
C LEU A 18 -13.72 13.25 -4.33
N LEU A 19 -14.60 13.39 -3.35
CA LEU A 19 -15.97 13.88 -3.59
C LEU A 19 -16.00 15.33 -4.09
N LYS A 20 -15.02 16.17 -3.72
CA LYS A 20 -14.92 17.54 -4.27
C LYS A 20 -14.62 17.55 -5.76
N LEU A 21 -14.14 16.44 -6.34
CA LEU A 21 -13.89 16.32 -7.78
C LEU A 21 -15.18 16.04 -8.58
N TYR A 22 -16.25 15.56 -7.94
CA TYR A 22 -17.49 15.12 -8.62
C TYR A 22 -18.22 16.21 -9.42
N PRO A 23 -18.20 17.51 -9.02
CA PRO A 23 -18.78 18.58 -9.83
C PRO A 23 -18.05 18.80 -11.15
N TYR A 24 -16.77 18.44 -11.23
CA TYR A 24 -16.01 18.43 -12.47
C TYR A 24 -16.32 17.11 -13.15
N SER A 25 -16.83 17.14 -14.37
CA SER A 25 -17.08 15.94 -15.17
C SER A 25 -15.73 15.31 -15.59
N VAL A 26 -15.07 14.65 -14.64
CA VAL A 26 -13.79 13.97 -14.83
C VAL A 26 -14.01 12.87 -15.86
N SER A 27 -13.29 12.95 -16.98
CA SER A 27 -13.30 11.89 -17.98
C SER A 27 -12.67 10.62 -17.44
N GLU A 28 -13.01 9.46 -18.02
CA GLU A 28 -12.39 8.18 -17.65
C GLU A 28 -10.86 8.20 -17.76
N LYS A 29 -10.33 8.98 -18.71
CA LYS A 29 -8.89 9.19 -18.86
C LYS A 29 -8.31 9.93 -17.66
N GLU A 30 -8.90 11.05 -17.26
CA GLU A 30 -8.43 11.82 -16.10
C GLU A 30 -8.56 11.01 -14.80
N LEU A 31 -9.62 10.21 -14.66
CA LEU A 31 -9.77 9.31 -13.53
C LEU A 31 -8.66 8.23 -13.52
N ALA A 32 -8.28 7.70 -14.67
CA ALA A 32 -7.14 6.78 -14.79
C ALA A 32 -5.82 7.47 -14.42
N ASP A 33 -5.63 8.71 -14.86
CA ASP A 33 -4.45 9.51 -14.53
C ASP A 33 -4.36 9.77 -13.00
N ILE A 34 -5.47 10.08 -12.34
CA ILE A 34 -5.56 10.22 -10.87
C ILE A 34 -5.21 8.91 -10.16
N ARG A 35 -5.75 7.77 -10.62
CA ARG A 35 -5.41 6.45 -10.05
C ARG A 35 -3.93 6.15 -10.18
N LYS A 36 -3.35 6.46 -11.35
CA LYS A 36 -1.91 6.29 -11.58
C LYS A 36 -1.08 7.16 -10.63
N MET A 37 -1.43 8.44 -10.50
CA MET A 37 -0.74 9.36 -9.59
C MET A 37 -0.76 8.86 -8.14
N LEU A 38 -1.89 8.32 -7.67
CA LEU A 38 -1.98 7.73 -6.33
C LEU A 38 -1.12 6.47 -6.21
N ALA A 39 -1.15 5.59 -7.21
CA ALA A 39 -0.33 4.38 -7.22
C ALA A 39 1.16 4.69 -7.18
N ASP A 40 1.61 5.64 -8.00
CA ASP A 40 3.00 6.08 -8.08
C ASP A 40 3.46 6.68 -6.73
N TYR A 41 2.62 7.51 -6.09
CA TYR A 41 2.93 8.08 -4.76
C TYR A 41 3.10 7.00 -3.68
N PHE A 42 2.22 6.00 -3.65
CA PHE A 42 2.33 4.93 -2.65
C PHE A 42 3.50 3.98 -2.94
N ALA A 43 3.81 3.71 -4.21
CA ALA A 43 4.98 2.93 -4.60
C ALA A 43 6.27 3.63 -4.12
N GLU A 44 6.43 4.92 -4.43
CA GLU A 44 7.59 5.69 -3.98
C GLU A 44 7.70 5.71 -2.45
N LYS A 45 6.57 5.88 -1.74
CA LYS A 45 6.56 5.83 -0.28
C LYS A 45 7.01 4.48 0.26
N ILE A 46 6.53 3.39 -0.33
CA ILE A 46 6.92 2.03 0.07
C ILE A 46 8.41 1.80 -0.19
N ASP A 47 8.91 2.19 -1.36
CA ASP A 47 10.31 2.04 -1.73
C ASP A 47 11.23 2.82 -0.77
N ASN A 48 10.85 4.05 -0.43
CA ASN A 48 11.58 4.87 0.54
C ASN A 48 11.58 4.23 1.93
N GLN A 49 10.43 3.73 2.39
CA GLN A 49 10.33 3.06 3.69
C GLN A 49 11.12 1.74 3.71
N MET A 50 11.09 0.98 2.62
CA MET A 50 11.86 -0.26 2.49
C MET A 50 13.36 0.02 2.49
N SER A 51 13.80 1.04 1.76
CA SER A 51 15.20 1.48 1.74
C SER A 51 15.68 1.89 3.15
N GLN A 52 14.88 2.66 3.88
CA GLN A 52 15.18 3.02 5.27
C GLN A 52 15.26 1.80 6.20
N LEU A 53 14.38 0.81 6.02
CA LEU A 53 14.42 -0.44 6.78
C LEU A 53 15.64 -1.27 6.41
N TRP A 54 16.00 -1.30 5.13
CA TRP A 54 17.18 -1.99 4.62
C TRP A 54 18.44 -1.49 5.30
N ASP A 55 18.64 -0.18 5.30
CA ASP A 55 19.79 0.47 5.93
C ASP A 55 19.76 0.30 7.45
N LYS A 56 18.60 0.51 8.11
CA LYS A 56 18.50 0.44 9.57
C LYS A 56 18.79 -0.95 10.13
N ASN A 57 18.46 -2.00 9.39
CA ASN A 57 18.67 -3.38 9.85
C ASN A 57 19.98 -3.98 9.30
N ASP A 58 20.84 -3.16 8.70
CA ASP A 58 22.10 -3.58 8.06
C ASP A 58 21.91 -4.75 7.08
N TRP A 59 20.76 -4.76 6.39
CA TRP A 59 20.45 -5.80 5.43
C TRP A 59 21.40 -5.72 4.24
N ASN A 60 21.81 -6.90 3.76
CA ASN A 60 22.73 -7.02 2.64
C ASN A 60 22.46 -8.34 1.90
N ASP A 61 23.31 -8.65 0.91
CA ASP A 61 23.16 -9.87 0.11
C ASP A 61 23.13 -11.15 0.95
N GLN A 62 23.84 -11.20 2.09
CA GLN A 62 23.79 -12.36 3.00
C GLN A 62 22.44 -12.48 3.71
N THR A 63 21.78 -11.36 3.99
CA THR A 63 20.40 -11.36 4.51
C THR A 63 19.45 -12.02 3.51
N ILE A 64 19.62 -11.73 2.21
CA ILE A 64 18.82 -12.33 1.15
C ILE A 64 19.08 -13.85 1.07
N GLU A 65 20.35 -14.27 1.08
CA GLU A 65 20.70 -15.70 1.08
C GLU A 65 20.13 -16.44 2.28
N THR A 66 20.14 -15.80 3.46
CA THR A 66 19.53 -16.34 4.68
C THR A 66 18.02 -16.53 4.48
N TRP A 67 17.30 -15.50 4.05
CA TRP A 67 15.85 -15.57 3.83
C TRP A 67 15.43 -16.56 2.74
N LYS A 68 16.25 -16.78 1.70
CA LYS A 68 15.99 -17.82 0.69
C LYS A 68 15.93 -19.21 1.30
N SER A 69 16.72 -19.46 2.34
CA SER A 69 16.76 -20.74 3.07
C SER A 69 15.73 -20.83 4.20
N GLU A 70 15.17 -19.70 4.63
CA GLU A 70 14.16 -19.67 5.68
C GLU A 70 12.75 -19.96 5.12
N HIS A 71 12.07 -20.94 5.73
CA HIS A 71 10.68 -21.24 5.43
C HIS A 71 9.69 -20.27 6.11
N LEU A 72 9.92 -18.95 6.03
CA LEU A 72 9.11 -17.92 6.69
C LEU A 72 7.64 -17.92 6.28
N ARG A 73 7.32 -18.44 5.09
CA ARG A 73 5.94 -18.61 4.60
C ARG A 73 5.24 -19.85 5.16
N SER A 74 5.93 -20.71 5.92
CA SER A 74 5.40 -21.96 6.47
C SER A 74 5.61 -22.00 7.99
N LYS A 75 4.60 -21.61 8.75
CA LYS A 75 4.35 -22.26 10.04
C LYS A 75 3.38 -23.40 9.78
N VAL A 76 3.90 -24.60 9.51
CA VAL A 76 3.13 -25.80 9.83
C VAL A 76 3.15 -25.92 11.35
N SER A 77 2.15 -25.34 12.02
CA SER A 77 1.84 -25.73 13.39
C SER A 77 1.31 -27.16 13.34
N LYS A 78 2.02 -28.09 13.97
CA LYS A 78 1.41 -29.34 14.46
C LYS A 78 0.63 -29.05 15.74
#